data_AF-W3AJN6-F1
#
_entry.id   AF-W3AJN6-F1
#
_cell.length_a   1.000
_cell.length_b   1.000
_cell.length_c   1.000
_cell.angle_alpha   90.00
_cell.angle_beta   90.00
_cell.angle_gamma   90.00
#
_symmetry.space_group_name_H-M   'P 1'
#
loop_
_entity.id
_entity.type
_entity.pdbx_description
1 polymer ?
#
loop_
_entity_poly.entity_id
_entity_poly.type
_entity_poly.pdbx_seq_one_letter_code
_entity_poly.pdbx_strand_id
1 'polypeptide(L)'
;MALNINALKCSDEYTFKHSVDVAIIGMVIAKEQKKSNKEIFEIGMAGLLHDIGKTKVPPEILNKPARLTPEEFEVMKKHSAFSYELVAENN
;
A
#
# COMPACT_ATOMS: atom_id res chain seq x y z
N MET A 1 -10.71 0.00 -16.59
CA MET A 1 -9.39 -0.13 -15.96
C MET A 1 -9.45 -1.32 -15.03
N ALA A 2 -8.82 -2.45 -15.40
CA ALA A 2 -8.75 -3.63 -14.53
C ALA A 2 -7.40 -3.57 -13.80
N LEU A 3 -7.41 -3.07 -12.56
CA LEU A 3 -6.22 -3.09 -11.71
C LEU A 3 -5.98 -4.53 -11.25
N ASN A 4 -4.78 -5.05 -11.53
CA ASN A 4 -4.41 -6.42 -11.22
C ASN A 4 -4.08 -6.58 -9.73
N ILE A 5 -5.12 -6.82 -8.92
CA ILE A 5 -5.03 -7.03 -7.46
C ILE A 5 -4.22 -8.29 -7.09
N ASN A 6 -3.86 -9.15 -8.05
CA ASN A 6 -3.07 -10.36 -7.75
C ASN A 6 -1.68 -10.04 -7.20
N ALA A 7 -1.09 -8.88 -7.56
CA ALA A 7 0.18 -8.45 -6.98
C ALA A 7 0.08 -8.19 -5.47
N LEU A 8 -1.08 -7.71 -4.98
CA LEU A 8 -1.36 -7.58 -3.55
C LEU A 8 -1.59 -8.94 -2.88
N LYS A 9 -2.19 -9.91 -3.59
CA LYS A 9 -2.34 -11.28 -3.06
C LYS A 9 -1.02 -12.05 -2.95
N CYS A 10 -0.01 -11.67 -3.74
CA CYS A 10 1.34 -12.23 -3.63
C CYS A 10 2.16 -11.60 -2.50
N SER A 11 1.70 -10.50 -1.91
CA SER A 11 2.23 -10.00 -0.64
C SER A 11 1.63 -10.83 0.52
N ASP A 12 2.38 -11.00 1.60
CA ASP A 12 1.96 -11.77 2.79
C ASP A 12 0.51 -11.42 3.19
N GLU A 13 -0.27 -12.43 3.60
CA GLU A 13 -1.70 -12.32 3.97
C GLU A 13 -1.93 -11.19 4.98
N TYR A 14 -0.96 -10.96 5.87
CA TYR A 14 -0.96 -9.86 6.81
C TYR A 14 -0.93 -8.48 6.13
N THR A 15 -0.09 -8.30 5.10
CA THR A 15 0.03 -7.04 4.35
C THR A 15 -1.24 -6.75 3.56
N PHE A 16 -1.84 -7.78 2.95
CA PHE A 16 -3.12 -7.64 2.26
C PHE A 16 -4.23 -7.20 3.21
N LYS A 17 -4.37 -7.89 4.36
CA LYS A 17 -5.36 -7.53 5.38
C LYS A 17 -5.15 -6.10 5.89
N HIS A 18 -3.91 -5.72 6.16
CA HIS A 18 -3.56 -4.37 6.58
C HIS A 18 -4.03 -3.32 5.57
N SER A 19 -3.73 -3.50 4.28
CA SER A 19 -4.15 -2.57 3.23
C SER A 19 -5.67 -2.48 3.09
N VAL A 20 -6.39 -3.60 3.27
CA VAL A 20 -7.86 -3.61 3.28
C VAL A 20 -8.41 -2.82 4.47
N ASP A 21 -7.87 -3.04 5.67
CA ASP A 21 -8.30 -2.32 6.89
C ASP A 21 -8.08 -0.81 6.74
N VAL A 22 -6.90 -0.40 6.24
CA VAL A 22 -6.57 1.02 5.96
C VAL A 22 -7.52 1.63 4.93
N ALA A 23 -7.81 0.91 3.83
CA ALA A 23 -8.76 1.36 2.82
C ALA A 23 -10.16 1.59 3.40
N ILE A 24 -10.67 0.63 4.18
CA ILE A 24 -12.01 0.73 4.79
C ILE A 24 -12.07 1.92 5.77
N ILE A 25 -11.08 2.06 6.66
CA ILE A 25 -11.02 3.16 7.62
C ILE A 25 -10.99 4.51 6.88
N GLY A 26 -10.15 4.64 5.85
CA GLY A 26 -10.07 5.85 5.03
C GLY A 26 -11.40 6.20 4.36
N MET A 27 -12.08 5.21 3.78
CA MET A 27 -13.38 5.40 3.15
C MET A 27 -14.46 5.83 4.16
N VAL A 28 -14.46 5.26 5.37
CA VAL A 28 -15.39 5.66 6.44
C VAL A 28 -15.14 7.11 6.85
N ILE A 29 -13.88 7.51 7.07
CA ILE A 29 -13.52 8.89 7.42
C ILE A 29 -13.94 9.86 6.30
N ALA A 30 -13.69 9.51 5.04
CA ALA A 30 -14.07 10.32 3.89
C ALA A 30 -15.59 10.51 3.80
N LYS A 31 -16.35 9.44 4.07
CA LYS A 31 -17.82 9.49 4.11
C LYS A 31 -18.32 10.41 5.21
N GLU A 32 -17.76 10.34 6.42
CA GLU A 32 -18.11 11.24 7.52
C GLU A 32 -17.78 12.72 7.20
N GLN A 33 -16.74 12.96 6.40
CA GLN A 33 -16.40 14.28 5.87
C GLN A 33 -17.25 14.72 4.67
N LYS A 34 -18.30 13.97 4.31
CA LYS A 34 -19.22 14.25 3.19
C LYS A 34 -18.51 14.38 1.84
N LYS A 35 -17.43 13.61 1.65
CA LYS A 35 -16.72 13.51 0.38
C LYS A 35 -17.60 12.89 -0.70
N SER A 36 -17.32 13.22 -1.95
CA SER A 36 -18.03 12.62 -3.09
C SER A 36 -17.74 11.13 -3.19
N ASN A 37 -18.64 10.35 -3.80
CA ASN A 37 -18.42 8.92 -4.04
C ASN A 37 -17.12 8.65 -4.82
N LYS A 38 -16.74 9.57 -5.71
CA LYS A 38 -15.48 9.51 -6.45
C LYS A 38 -14.28 9.64 -5.51
N GLU A 39 -14.26 10.66 -4.65
CA GLU A 39 -13.18 10.85 -3.66
C GLU A 39 -13.11 9.67 -2.68
N ILE A 40 -14.25 9.15 -2.21
CA ILE A 40 -14.28 7.97 -1.34
C ILE A 40 -13.67 6.76 -2.04
N PHE A 41 -14.01 6.53 -3.32
CA PHE A 41 -13.42 5.46 -4.12
C PHE A 41 -11.91 5.64 -4.30
N GLU A 42 -11.46 6.85 -4.64
CA GLU A 42 -10.02 7.17 -4.78
C GLU A 42 -9.25 6.94 -3.48
N ILE A 43 -9.83 7.29 -2.32
CA ILE A 43 -9.24 7.03 -1.01
C ILE A 43 -9.17 5.53 -0.72
N GLY A 44 -10.22 4.77 -1.02
CA GLY A 44 -10.21 3.31 -0.88
C GLY A 44 -9.13 2.66 -1.75
N MET A 45 -9.01 3.10 -3.00
CA MET A 45 -7.97 2.63 -3.92
C MET A 45 -6.56 3.01 -3.45
N ALA A 46 -6.37 4.24 -2.96
CA ALA A 46 -5.11 4.69 -2.40
C ALA A 46 -4.72 3.86 -1.17
N GLY A 47 -5.64 3.62 -0.24
CA GLY A 47 -5.40 2.79 0.94
C GLY A 47 -5.06 1.34 0.60
N LEU A 48 -5.72 0.77 -0.41
CA LEU A 48 -5.45 -0.60 -0.83
C LEU A 48 -4.07 -0.77 -1.47
N LEU A 49 -3.59 0.26 -2.17
CA LEU A 49 -2.35 0.21 -2.95
C LEU A 49 -1.15 0.89 -2.28
N HIS A 50 -1.34 1.60 -1.17
CA HIS A 50 -0.30 2.47 -0.58
C HIS A 50 1.02 1.74 -0.31
N ASP A 51 0.94 0.46 0.06
CA ASP A 51 2.07 -0.36 0.50
C ASP A 51 2.49 -1.44 -0.53
N ILE A 52 1.92 -1.45 -1.74
CA ILE A 52 2.25 -2.46 -2.76
C ILE A 52 3.74 -2.46 -3.16
N GLY A 53 4.41 -1.32 -3.04
CA GLY A 53 5.84 -1.17 -3.26
C GLY A 53 6.73 -1.92 -2.27
N LYS A 54 6.19 -2.42 -1.15
CA LYS A 54 6.92 -3.35 -0.26
C LYS A 54 7.35 -4.62 -0.99
N THR A 55 6.65 -5.02 -2.06
CA THR A 55 7.04 -6.15 -2.92
C THR A 55 8.39 -5.96 -3.63
N LYS A 56 8.92 -4.72 -3.66
CA LYS A 56 10.23 -4.38 -4.23
C LYS A 56 11.33 -4.24 -3.17
N VAL A 57 10.98 -4.32 -1.88
CA VAL A 57 11.96 -4.27 -0.78
C VAL A 57 12.56 -5.67 -0.59
N PRO A 58 13.88 -5.81 -0.41
CA PRO A 58 14.52 -7.11 -0.19
C PRO A 58 13.89 -7.85 1.02
N PRO A 59 13.59 -9.16 0.91
CA PRO A 59 12.93 -9.92 1.98
C PRO A 59 13.66 -9.88 3.33
N GLU A 60 14.99 -9.83 3.31
CA GLU A 60 15.85 -9.75 4.49
C GLU A 60 15.72 -8.42 5.24
N ILE A 61 15.30 -7.35 4.55
CA ILE A 61 14.97 -6.05 5.16
C ILE A 61 13.49 -6.01 5.52
N LEU A 62 12.62 -6.48 4.63
CA LEU A 62 11.17 -6.44 4.81
C LEU A 62 10.71 -7.23 6.05
N ASN A 63 11.28 -8.42 6.25
CA ASN A 63 10.88 -9.37 7.28
C ASN A 63 11.89 -9.45 8.44
N LYS A 64 12.77 -8.46 8.58
CA LYS A 64 13.80 -8.47 9.63
C LYS A 64 13.14 -8.45 11.01
N PRO A 65 13.38 -9.46 11.89
CA PRO A 65 12.77 -9.50 13.22
C PRO A 65 13.42 -8.52 14.21
N ALA A 66 14.67 -8.12 13.94
CA ALA A 66 15.38 -7.10 14.68
C ALA A 66 15.11 -5.69 14.11
N ARG A 67 15.43 -4.65 14.89
CA ARG A 67 15.37 -3.27 14.38
C ARG A 67 16.23 -3.12 13.12
N LEU A 68 15.70 -2.38 12.15
CA LEU A 68 16.46 -1.99 10.96
C LEU A 68 17.62 -1.07 11.36
N THR A 69 18.76 -1.23 10.69
CA THR A 69 19.81 -0.21 10.74
C THR A 69 19.33 1.07 10.03
N PRO A 70 19.99 2.22 10.23
CA PRO A 70 19.66 3.44 9.49
C PRO A 70 19.65 3.21 7.97
N GLU A 71 20.61 2.46 7.44
CA GLU A 71 20.75 2.18 6.01
C GLU A 71 19.62 1.27 5.50
N GLU A 72 19.28 0.23 6.25
CA GLU A 72 18.14 -0.65 5.92
C GLU A 72 16.82 0.12 5.97
N PHE A 73 16.67 1.05 6.91
CA PHE A 73 15.50 1.91 6.99
C PHE A 73 15.41 2.86 5.78
N GLU A 74 16.53 3.39 5.28
CA GLU A 74 16.55 4.15 4.02
C GLU A 74 16.06 3.31 2.83
N VAL A 75 16.39 2.02 2.79
CA VAL A 75 15.84 1.10 1.77
C VAL A 75 14.35 0.86 1.98
N MET A 76 13.91 0.59 3.21
CA MET A 76 12.51 0.39 3.55
C MET A 76 11.64 1.58 3.12
N LYS A 77 12.08 2.83 3.36
CA LYS A 77 11.33 4.05 2.98
C LYS A 77 11.00 4.15 1.48
N LYS A 78 11.78 3.49 0.62
CA LYS A 78 11.56 3.49 -0.83
C LYS A 78 10.27 2.80 -1.25
N HIS A 79 9.65 1.97 -0.39
CA HIS A 79 8.37 1.31 -0.71
C HIS A 79 7.30 2.30 -1.20
N SER A 80 7.26 3.52 -0.65
CA SER A 80 6.30 4.55 -1.05
C SER A 80 6.49 5.01 -2.50
N ALA A 81 7.75 5.26 -2.90
CA ALA A 81 8.11 5.61 -4.27
C ALA A 81 7.82 4.44 -5.22
N PHE A 82 8.15 3.21 -4.82
CA PHE A 82 7.83 2.01 -5.59
C PHE A 82 6.32 1.81 -5.77
N SER A 83 5.51 2.08 -4.74
CA SER A 83 4.04 2.05 -4.86
C SER A 83 3.56 3.05 -5.90
N TYR A 84 4.11 4.28 -5.91
CA TYR A 84 3.78 5.28 -6.90
C TYR A 84 4.13 4.81 -8.33
N GLU A 85 5.35 4.31 -8.54
CA GLU A 85 5.80 3.80 -9.84
C GLU A 85 4.89 2.67 -10.34
N LEU A 86 4.59 1.68 -9.50
CA LEU A 86 3.73 0.55 -9.86
C LEU A 86 2.30 0.97 -10.25
N VAL A 87 1.76 1.99 -9.59
CA VAL A 87 0.43 2.52 -9.91
C VAL A 87 0.47 3.40 -11.16
N ALA A 88 1.53 4.19 -11.34
CA ALA A 88 1.71 5.06 -12.50
C ALA A 88 1.92 4.25 -13.81
N GLU A 89 2.64 3.12 -13.76
CA GLU A 89 2.85 2.23 -14.91
C GLU A 89 1.57 1.59 -15.45
N ASN A 90 0.48 1.57 -14.67
CA ASN A 90 -0.80 0.94 -15.03
C ASN A 90 -1.91 1.96 -15.38
N ASN A 91 -1.56 3.25 -15.56
CA ASN A 91 -2.44 4.32 -16.04
C ASN A 91 -2.12 4.70 -17.48
#